data_AF-A0A3N5YQ63-F1
#
_entry.id   AF-A0A3N5YQ63-F1
#
_cell.length_a   1.000
_cell.length_b   1.000
_cell.length_c   1.000
_cell.angle_alpha   90.00
_cell.angle_beta   90.00
_cell.angle_gamma   90.00
#
_symmetry.space_group_name_H-M   'P 1'
#
loop_
_entity.id
_entity.type
_entity.pdbx_description
1 polymer ?
#
loop_
_entity_poly.entity_id
_entity_poly.type
_entity_poly.pdbx_seq_one_letter_code
_entity_poly.pdbx_strand_id
1 'polypeptide(L)'
;METGSSGMKKGGSSRETTTKTAQVLFTPETERRCVSAGTTVLEAARGAGLDLSSPCGGDGLCGKCRVIIKKGEVLSVPTSLLTREEIRQGYVLACQTKIEGDLEVQIPPESRTEAAQFLIDSDAQRFRALHPAAEAVSFPLVPLARKVWLDLPPPTLDDSLSDQSRLFREIQRRHPAAVMQMGLKVTQKLPRLLRSSNWSVTATLGSRGGTQEIVQLEPGNTEGRNYGVAIDVGTSTVVTHLLNLGTTERVDAEAVYNSQRKWGEEVTRRIIYSDSGGLDDLQKAVVSDINSMLSALVERNNLSLNDI
;
A
#
# COMPACT_ATOMS: atom_id res chain seq x y z
N MET A 1 54.79 0.62 65.07
CA MET A 1 55.30 1.74 64.27
C MET A 1 54.15 2.27 63.45
N GLU A 2 53.57 3.37 63.93
CA GLU A 2 52.63 4.22 63.21
C GLU A 2 53.33 4.96 62.06
N THR A 3 52.50 5.57 61.22
CA THR A 3 52.70 6.62 60.18
C THR A 3 52.16 6.08 58.85
N GLY A 4 51.24 6.72 58.15
CA GLY A 4 50.66 8.06 58.22
C GLY A 4 50.26 8.38 56.80
N SER A 5 48.96 8.39 56.48
CA SER A 5 48.47 8.90 55.19
C SER A 5 47.68 10.17 55.46
N SER A 6 48.36 11.27 55.12
CA SER A 6 47.86 12.64 55.07
C SER A 6 47.11 12.86 53.76
N GLY A 7 46.08 13.70 53.80
CA GLY A 7 45.94 14.70 52.75
C GLY A 7 44.62 14.73 51.99
N MET A 8 43.89 15.83 52.25
CA MET A 8 43.03 16.56 51.32
C MET A 8 41.74 15.92 50.82
N LYS A 9 40.66 16.31 51.51
CA LYS A 9 39.38 16.65 50.88
C LYS A 9 39.62 17.64 49.73
N LYS A 10 39.24 17.28 48.51
CA LYS A 10 38.90 18.23 47.45
C LYS A 10 37.47 17.97 47.01
N GLY A 11 36.64 18.99 47.21
CA GLY A 11 35.28 19.02 46.70
C GLY A 11 35.28 19.03 45.17
N GLY A 12 34.38 18.22 44.61
CA GLY A 12 33.88 18.36 43.26
C GLY A 12 32.40 18.67 43.35
N SER A 13 32.06 19.95 43.28
CA SER A 13 30.72 20.44 42.93
C SER A 13 30.55 20.34 41.42
N SER A 14 29.34 20.01 40.96
CA SER A 14 28.75 20.17 39.60
C SER A 14 28.17 18.86 39.07
N ARG A 15 26.92 18.75 38.60
CA ARG A 15 25.78 19.66 38.44
C ARG A 15 24.54 18.77 38.51
N GLU A 16 23.66 18.96 39.49
CA GLU A 16 22.28 18.50 39.35
C GLU A 16 21.67 19.26 38.17
N THR A 17 21.49 18.58 37.05
CA THR A 17 20.74 19.12 35.92
C THR A 17 19.28 19.03 36.34
N THR A 18 18.80 20.05 37.05
CA THR A 18 17.37 20.22 37.32
C THR A 18 16.69 20.25 35.97
N THR A 19 16.04 19.14 35.62
CA THR A 19 15.32 19.00 34.36
C THR A 19 14.13 19.92 34.47
N LYS A 20 14.26 21.12 33.90
CA LYS A 20 13.19 22.11 33.88
C LYS A 20 12.00 21.47 33.17
N THR A 21 10.90 21.32 33.90
CA THR A 21 9.65 20.75 33.38
C THR A 21 8.74 21.88 32.92
N ALA A 22 7.96 21.62 31.88
CA ALA A 22 7.02 22.57 31.29
C ALA A 22 5.65 21.91 31.12
N GLN A 23 4.58 22.65 31.40
CA GLN A 23 3.22 22.26 31.08
C GLN A 23 2.83 22.75 29.70
N VAL A 24 2.40 21.82 28.84
CA VAL A 24 1.85 22.10 27.53
C VAL A 24 0.35 21.83 27.55
N LEU A 25 -0.45 22.82 27.18
CA LEU A 25 -1.88 22.71 26.97
C LEU A 25 -2.16 22.64 25.46
N PHE A 26 -2.80 21.57 25.01
CA PHE A 26 -3.27 21.41 23.63
C PHE A 26 -4.75 21.76 23.52
N THR A 27 -5.10 22.64 22.59
CA THR A 27 -6.48 23.03 22.28
C THR A 27 -6.84 22.57 20.87
N PRO A 28 -8.06 22.04 20.64
CA PRO A 28 -9.25 22.10 21.48
C PRO A 28 -9.51 20.88 22.38
N GLU A 29 -8.71 19.81 22.33
CA GLU A 29 -8.94 18.64 23.19
C GLU A 29 -8.73 18.93 24.70
N THR A 30 -8.22 20.12 25.06
CA THR A 30 -7.93 20.58 26.43
C THR A 30 -6.97 19.66 27.22
N GLU A 31 -6.15 18.91 26.48
CA GLU A 31 -5.17 17.99 27.06
C GLU A 31 -3.97 18.75 27.63
N ARG A 32 -3.55 18.37 28.84
CA ARG A 32 -2.37 18.94 29.50
C ARG A 32 -1.30 17.88 29.66
N ARG A 33 -0.08 18.21 29.25
CA ARG A 33 1.06 17.30 29.41
C ARG A 33 2.26 18.00 29.99
N CYS A 34 2.87 17.34 30.97
CA CYS A 34 4.15 17.74 31.53
C CYS A 34 5.26 17.09 30.70
N VAL A 35 6.18 17.90 30.18
CA VAL A 35 7.32 17.44 29.39
C VAL A 35 8.61 18.09 29.89
N SER A 36 9.74 17.45 29.61
CA SER A 36 11.06 18.06 29.82
C SER A 36 11.29 19.20 28.84
N ALA A 37 11.91 20.28 29.30
CA ALA A 37 12.40 21.33 28.41
C ALA A 37 13.35 20.73 27.35
N GLY A 38 13.17 21.17 26.10
CA GLY A 38 13.91 20.68 24.93
C GLY A 38 13.18 19.60 24.11
N THR A 39 12.10 19.01 24.62
CA THR A 39 11.22 18.12 23.84
C THR A 39 10.52 18.90 22.73
N THR A 40 10.33 18.27 21.57
CA THR A 40 9.61 18.90 20.46
C THR A 40 8.10 18.94 20.70
N VAL A 41 7.41 19.91 20.12
CA VAL A 41 5.94 19.98 20.20
C VAL A 41 5.30 18.73 19.58
N LEU A 42 5.90 18.16 18.53
CA LEU A 42 5.43 16.92 17.91
C LEU A 42 5.52 15.71 18.86
N GLU A 43 6.63 15.54 19.57
CA GLU A 43 6.78 14.47 20.57
C GLU A 43 5.85 14.66 21.75
N ALA A 44 5.67 15.90 22.21
CA ALA A 44 4.74 16.23 23.28
C ALA A 44 3.28 15.89 22.89
N ALA A 45 2.88 16.21 21.66
CA ALA A 45 1.55 15.89 21.12
C ALA A 45 1.34 14.37 21.03
N ARG A 46 2.29 13.64 20.44
CA ARG A 46 2.23 12.16 20.37
C ARG A 46 2.15 11.53 21.75
N GLY A 47 2.92 12.04 22.71
CA GLY A 47 2.85 11.59 24.10
C GLY A 47 1.46 11.81 24.71
N ALA A 48 0.78 12.90 24.36
CA ALA A 48 -0.58 13.19 24.80
C ALA A 48 -1.66 12.39 24.04
N GLY A 49 -1.29 11.48 23.14
CA GLY A 49 -2.24 10.74 22.29
C GLY A 49 -2.84 11.58 21.17
N LEU A 50 -2.27 12.76 20.88
CA LEU A 50 -2.70 13.66 19.81
C LEU A 50 -1.84 13.42 18.57
N ASP A 51 -2.40 12.74 17.58
CA ASP A 51 -1.71 12.48 16.31
C ASP A 51 -1.80 13.67 15.36
N LEU A 52 -0.66 14.34 15.19
CA LEU A 52 -0.45 15.39 14.19
C LEU A 52 0.00 14.81 12.85
N SER A 53 -0.43 15.40 11.74
CA SER A 53 0.06 15.06 10.40
C SER A 53 1.57 15.32 10.30
N SER A 54 2.39 14.26 10.32
CA SER A 54 3.85 14.34 10.21
C SER A 54 4.44 13.36 9.18
N PRO A 55 4.18 13.56 7.87
CA PRO A 55 4.63 12.69 6.77
C PRO A 55 6.12 12.38 6.77
N CYS A 56 6.92 13.41 7.08
CA CYS A 56 8.39 13.35 7.07
C CYS A 56 8.97 12.78 8.37
N GLY A 57 8.14 12.27 9.29
CA GLY A 57 8.58 11.69 10.55
C GLY A 57 9.13 12.69 11.59
N GLY A 58 9.42 13.93 11.20
CA GLY A 58 9.98 14.96 12.07
C GLY A 58 11.10 15.79 11.42
N ASP A 59 11.55 15.41 10.22
CA ASP A 59 12.76 15.96 9.59
C ASP A 59 12.63 17.42 9.08
N GLY A 60 11.45 18.05 9.22
CA GLY A 60 11.24 19.44 8.85
C GLY A 60 11.12 19.70 7.35
N LEU A 61 10.88 18.65 6.54
CA LEU A 61 10.90 18.73 5.08
C LEU A 61 9.51 18.93 4.44
N CYS A 62 8.43 18.50 5.10
CA CYS A 62 7.09 18.48 4.48
C CYS A 62 6.18 19.65 4.84
N GLY A 63 6.43 20.33 5.96
CA GLY A 63 5.62 21.47 6.41
C GLY A 63 4.19 21.15 6.87
N LYS A 64 3.79 19.87 7.01
CA LYS A 64 2.41 19.47 7.37
C LYS A 64 2.12 19.41 8.88
N CYS A 65 3.13 19.36 9.74
CA CYS A 65 2.95 19.29 11.20
C CYS A 65 2.71 20.68 11.82
N ARG A 66 1.74 21.42 11.27
CA ARG A 66 1.51 22.82 11.61
C ARG A 66 0.75 22.94 12.93
N VAL A 67 1.23 23.81 13.78
CA VAL A 67 0.55 24.15 15.04
C VAL A 67 0.66 25.64 15.27
N ILE A 68 -0.28 26.19 16.05
CA ILE A 68 -0.31 27.62 16.36
C ILE A 68 0.07 27.78 17.82
N ILE A 69 1.09 28.58 18.11
CA ILE A 69 1.45 28.92 19.50
C ILE A 69 0.61 30.11 19.93
N LYS A 70 -0.23 29.93 20.96
CA LYS A 70 -1.06 31.01 21.53
C LYS A 70 -0.35 31.75 22.64
N LYS A 71 0.35 31.03 23.51
CA LYS A 71 1.10 31.57 24.65
C LYS A 71 2.29 30.69 24.96
N GLY A 72 3.36 31.29 25.49
CA GLY A 72 4.55 30.59 25.95
C GLY A 72 5.79 30.90 25.12
N GLU A 73 6.94 30.50 25.64
CA GLU A 73 8.23 30.65 24.99
C GLU A 73 8.64 29.35 24.30
N VAL A 74 8.98 29.45 23.02
CA VAL A 74 9.45 28.33 22.21
C VAL A 74 10.69 28.72 21.45
N LEU A 75 11.53 27.72 21.18
CA LEU A 75 12.62 27.83 20.23
C LEU A 75 12.19 27.16 18.92
N SER A 76 11.82 27.97 17.94
CA SER A 76 11.50 27.49 16.58
C SER A 76 12.64 27.76 15.61
N VAL A 77 13.02 26.76 14.82
CA VAL A 77 13.99 26.96 13.72
C VAL A 77 13.30 27.66 12.53
N PRO A 78 13.89 28.72 11.95
CA PRO A 78 13.36 29.36 10.75
C PRO A 78 13.20 28.36 9.60
N THR A 79 12.05 28.39 8.92
CA THR A 79 11.74 27.50 7.79
C THR A 79 11.19 28.29 6.61
N SER A 80 11.50 27.85 5.38
CA SER A 80 10.91 28.37 4.14
C SER A 80 9.54 27.78 3.83
N LEU A 81 9.08 26.78 4.62
CA LEU A 81 7.83 26.06 4.41
C LEU A 81 6.59 26.77 4.96
N LEU A 82 6.79 27.91 5.64
CA LEU A 82 5.73 28.77 6.16
C LEU A 82 5.83 30.15 5.52
N THR A 83 4.70 30.70 5.12
CA THR A 83 4.59 32.06 4.61
C THR A 83 4.75 33.08 5.73
N ARG A 84 5.09 34.32 5.37
CA ARG A 84 5.19 35.43 6.34
C ARG A 84 3.86 35.74 7.04
N GLU A 85 2.73 35.41 6.41
CA GLU A 85 1.42 35.60 7.01
C GLU A 85 1.14 34.54 8.07
N GLU A 86 1.43 33.27 7.77
CA GLU A 86 1.30 32.16 8.71
C GLU A 86 2.21 32.37 9.95
N ILE A 87 3.45 32.80 9.75
CA ILE A 87 4.36 33.10 10.87
C ILE A 87 3.79 34.23 11.75
N ARG A 88 3.19 35.27 11.15
CA ARG A 88 2.52 36.35 11.90
C ARG A 88 1.30 35.88 12.68
N GLN A 89 0.61 34.87 12.18
CA GLN A 89 -0.53 34.23 12.85
C GLN A 89 -0.11 33.23 13.94
N GLY A 90 1.20 33.04 14.15
CA GLY A 90 1.76 32.17 15.19
C GLY A 90 1.95 30.72 14.77
N TYR A 91 1.90 30.42 13.46
CA TYR A 91 2.17 29.07 12.96
C TYR A 91 3.64 28.71 13.10
N VAL A 92 3.87 27.50 13.60
CA VAL A 92 5.17 26.86 13.68
C VAL A 92 5.08 25.39 13.25
N LEU A 93 6.22 24.80 12.90
CA LEU A 93 6.31 23.36 12.65
C LEU A 93 6.55 22.63 13.97
N ALA A 94 5.60 21.79 14.37
CA ALA A 94 5.66 21.06 15.64
C ALA A 94 6.93 20.21 15.77
N CYS A 95 7.46 19.67 14.67
CA CYS A 95 8.68 18.86 14.69
C CYS A 95 9.98 19.65 14.83
N GLN A 96 9.98 20.95 14.49
CA GLN A 96 11.17 21.82 14.54
C GLN A 96 11.07 22.88 15.65
N THR A 97 10.09 22.73 16.55
CA THR A 97 9.84 23.67 17.65
C THR A 97 10.08 22.96 18.97
N LYS A 98 11.04 23.46 19.75
CA LYS A 98 11.38 22.96 21.08
C LYS A 98 10.71 23.79 22.17
N ILE A 99 10.30 23.10 23.23
CA ILE A 99 9.57 23.68 24.37
C ILE A 99 10.58 24.13 25.43
N GLU A 100 10.57 25.41 25.84
CA GLU A 100 11.47 25.96 26.86
C GLU A 100 10.79 26.31 28.19
N GLY A 101 9.46 26.40 28.17
CA GLY A 101 8.59 26.70 29.31
C GLY A 101 7.13 26.37 29.00
N ASP A 102 6.24 26.78 29.88
CA ASP A 102 4.81 26.49 29.75
C ASP A 102 4.23 27.05 28.44
N LEU A 103 3.41 26.24 27.77
CA LEU A 103 3.01 26.48 26.39
C LEU A 103 1.52 26.21 26.19
N GLU A 104 0.85 27.09 25.44
CA GLU A 104 -0.50 26.87 24.94
C GLU A 104 -0.45 26.72 23.42
N VAL A 105 -0.76 25.50 22.95
CA VAL A 105 -0.71 25.11 21.53
C VAL A 105 -2.12 24.87 21.03
N GLN A 106 -2.46 25.50 19.91
CA GLN A 106 -3.68 25.20 19.17
C GLN A 106 -3.35 24.29 17.97
N ILE A 107 -4.07 23.18 17.87
CA ILE A 107 -3.99 22.25 16.74
C ILE A 107 -5.05 22.61 15.71
N PRO A 108 -4.66 23.16 14.54
CA PRO A 108 -5.60 23.49 13.48
C PRO A 108 -6.21 22.21 12.88
N PRO A 109 -7.46 22.24 12.38
CA PRO A 109 -8.16 21.06 11.88
C PRO A 109 -7.38 20.32 10.79
N GLU A 110 -6.72 21.05 9.88
CA GLU A 110 -5.88 20.53 8.80
C GLU A 110 -4.68 19.68 9.25
N SER A 111 -4.26 19.83 10.51
CA SER A 111 -3.14 19.08 11.09
C SER A 111 -3.60 17.89 11.93
N ARG A 112 -4.91 17.68 12.11
CA ARG A 112 -5.47 16.54 12.84
C ARG A 112 -5.66 15.33 11.93
N THR A 113 -5.33 14.17 12.45
CA THR A 113 -5.44 12.90 11.71
C THR A 113 -6.89 12.47 11.50
N GLU A 114 -7.83 12.87 12.37
CA GLU A 114 -9.27 12.58 12.20
C GLU A 114 -9.92 13.33 11.02
N ALA A 115 -9.53 14.60 10.80
CA ALA A 115 -9.94 15.34 9.60
C ALA A 115 -9.30 14.77 8.33
N ALA A 116 -8.08 14.23 8.44
CA ALA A 116 -7.51 13.42 7.38
C ALA A 116 -8.34 12.17 7.13
N GLN A 117 -8.79 11.43 8.16
CA GLN A 117 -9.62 10.21 8.04
C GLN A 117 -10.98 10.41 7.34
N PHE A 118 -11.65 11.54 7.56
CA PHE A 118 -12.92 11.84 6.86
C PHE A 118 -12.71 12.21 5.38
N LEU A 119 -11.67 12.99 5.05
CA LEU A 119 -11.28 13.23 3.65
C LEU A 119 -10.88 11.91 2.97
N ILE A 120 -10.25 11.03 3.75
CA ILE A 120 -9.74 9.72 3.37
C ILE A 120 -10.87 8.77 2.88
N ASP A 121 -12.01 8.67 3.56
CA ASP A 121 -13.08 7.78 3.09
C ASP A 121 -13.76 8.31 1.81
N SER A 122 -13.86 9.64 1.65
CA SER A 122 -14.41 10.25 0.43
C SER A 122 -13.52 10.03 -0.79
N ASP A 123 -12.20 10.07 -0.58
CA ASP A 123 -11.20 9.85 -1.62
C ASP A 123 -11.23 8.38 -2.09
N ALA A 124 -11.31 7.41 -1.18
CA ALA A 124 -11.44 6.00 -1.55
C ALA A 124 -12.70 5.73 -2.40
N GLN A 125 -13.83 6.35 -2.08
CA GLN A 125 -15.04 6.27 -2.90
C GLN A 125 -14.87 6.92 -4.27
N ARG A 126 -14.20 8.08 -4.33
CA ARG A 126 -13.87 8.77 -5.58
C ARG A 126 -12.94 7.94 -6.47
N PHE A 127 -11.93 7.29 -5.89
CA PHE A 127 -10.96 6.46 -6.61
C PHE A 127 -11.57 5.18 -7.19
N ARG A 128 -12.66 4.65 -6.61
CA ARG A 128 -13.42 3.55 -7.21
C ARG A 128 -14.19 3.97 -8.47
N ALA A 129 -14.50 5.25 -8.62
CA ALA A 129 -15.29 5.76 -9.74
C ALA A 129 -14.39 5.98 -10.98
N LEU A 130 -14.69 5.27 -12.07
CA LEU A 130 -14.17 5.63 -13.39
C LEU A 130 -14.98 6.81 -13.92
N HIS A 131 -14.36 7.97 -14.08
CA HIS A 131 -14.97 9.06 -14.82
C HIS A 131 -14.91 8.73 -16.32
N PRO A 132 -16.03 8.87 -17.06
CA PRO A 132 -16.03 8.65 -18.51
C PRO A 132 -14.98 9.57 -19.16
N ALA A 133 -14.14 9.01 -20.03
CA ALA A 133 -13.27 9.81 -20.87
C ALA A 133 -14.13 10.71 -21.77
N ALA A 134 -13.64 11.93 -22.05
CA ALA A 134 -14.34 12.90 -22.89
C ALA A 134 -14.59 12.38 -24.33
N GLU A 135 -13.82 11.38 -24.78
CA GLU A 135 -14.02 10.66 -26.03
C GLU A 135 -13.97 9.15 -25.82
N ALA A 136 -14.93 8.44 -26.39
CA ALA A 136 -14.97 6.98 -26.41
C ALA A 136 -14.01 6.47 -27.49
N VAL A 137 -12.81 6.04 -27.09
CA VAL A 137 -11.87 5.34 -27.97
C VAL A 137 -12.18 3.84 -27.94
N SER A 138 -12.39 3.25 -29.12
CA SER A 138 -12.62 1.80 -29.25
C SER A 138 -11.30 1.07 -29.50
N PHE A 139 -11.05 0.05 -28.70
CA PHE A 139 -9.91 -0.86 -28.87
C PHE A 139 -10.40 -2.27 -29.20
N PRO A 140 -9.69 -3.03 -30.05
CA PRO A 140 -10.04 -4.42 -30.29
C PRO A 140 -9.84 -5.25 -29.00
N LEU A 141 -10.80 -6.12 -28.71
CA LEU A 141 -10.74 -6.98 -27.52
C LEU A 141 -9.72 -8.11 -27.71
N VAL A 142 -8.49 -7.86 -27.27
CA VAL A 142 -7.40 -8.84 -27.28
C VAL A 142 -6.81 -8.95 -25.88
N PRO A 143 -7.46 -9.69 -24.95
CA PRO A 143 -6.95 -9.83 -23.59
C PRO A 143 -5.67 -10.68 -23.58
N LEU A 144 -4.78 -10.36 -22.62
CA LEU A 144 -3.52 -11.09 -22.40
C LEU A 144 -3.76 -12.52 -21.93
N ALA A 145 -4.86 -12.75 -21.21
CA ALA A 145 -5.31 -14.06 -20.78
C ALA A 145 -6.73 -14.34 -21.31
N ARG A 146 -6.96 -15.57 -21.76
CA ARG A 146 -8.29 -16.04 -22.19
C ARG A 146 -8.56 -17.46 -21.77
N LYS A 147 -9.79 -17.74 -21.37
CA LYS A 147 -10.27 -19.12 -21.22
C LYS A 147 -10.81 -19.62 -22.55
N VAL A 148 -10.53 -20.89 -22.87
CA VAL A 148 -11.02 -21.57 -24.06
C VAL A 148 -11.57 -22.92 -23.64
N TRP A 149 -12.86 -23.14 -23.88
CA TRP A 149 -13.47 -24.44 -23.62
C TRP A 149 -13.22 -25.41 -24.77
N LEU A 150 -12.87 -26.65 -24.42
CA LEU A 150 -12.45 -27.71 -25.31
C LEU A 150 -13.20 -29.00 -24.95
N ASP A 151 -13.81 -29.60 -25.98
CA ASP A 151 -14.34 -30.96 -25.92
C ASP A 151 -13.37 -31.85 -26.71
N LEU A 152 -12.53 -32.58 -25.99
CA LEU A 152 -11.44 -33.35 -26.60
C LEU A 152 -11.93 -34.76 -26.97
N PRO A 153 -11.56 -35.29 -28.15
CA PRO A 153 -11.85 -36.68 -28.45
C PRO A 153 -11.01 -37.61 -27.54
N PRO A 154 -11.59 -38.64 -26.91
CA PRO A 154 -10.83 -39.62 -26.14
C PRO A 154 -9.82 -40.38 -27.03
N PRO A 155 -8.74 -40.94 -26.44
CA PRO A 155 -7.73 -41.68 -27.19
C PRO A 155 -8.31 -42.97 -27.74
N THR A 156 -7.94 -43.29 -28.97
CA THR A 156 -8.29 -44.52 -29.66
C THR A 156 -7.02 -45.18 -30.21
N LEU A 157 -7.14 -46.39 -30.76
CA LEU A 157 -6.01 -47.02 -31.45
C LEU A 157 -5.57 -46.22 -32.69
N ASP A 158 -6.51 -45.53 -33.33
CA ASP A 158 -6.24 -44.69 -34.51
C ASP A 158 -5.72 -43.29 -34.15
N ASP A 159 -6.01 -42.79 -32.94
CA ASP A 159 -5.56 -41.49 -32.42
C ASP A 159 -4.85 -41.66 -31.06
N SER A 160 -3.62 -42.17 -31.12
CA SER A 160 -2.78 -42.47 -29.96
C SER A 160 -1.93 -41.29 -29.47
N LEU A 161 -2.32 -40.05 -29.78
CA LEU A 161 -1.60 -38.87 -29.33
C LEU A 161 -1.55 -38.79 -27.80
N SER A 162 -0.43 -38.26 -27.29
CA SER A 162 -0.30 -37.91 -25.88
C SER A 162 -1.34 -36.86 -25.48
N ASP A 163 -1.71 -36.85 -24.20
CA ASP A 163 -2.70 -35.90 -23.67
C ASP A 163 -2.30 -34.45 -23.95
N GLN A 164 -1.00 -34.12 -23.86
CA GLN A 164 -0.49 -32.78 -24.17
C GLN A 164 -0.62 -32.44 -25.66
N SER A 165 -0.17 -33.34 -26.54
CA SER A 165 -0.25 -33.11 -27.99
C SER A 165 -1.69 -33.01 -28.47
N ARG A 166 -2.61 -33.80 -27.88
CA ARG A 166 -4.04 -33.74 -28.13
C ARG A 166 -4.61 -32.37 -27.76
N LEU A 167 -4.30 -31.88 -26.56
CA LEU A 167 -4.74 -30.56 -26.10
C LEU A 167 -4.19 -29.44 -27.00
N PHE A 168 -2.90 -29.47 -27.31
CA PHE A 168 -2.27 -28.48 -28.20
C PHE A 168 -2.89 -28.49 -29.59
N ARG A 169 -3.16 -29.67 -30.16
CA ARG A 169 -3.82 -29.82 -31.47
C ARG A 169 -5.17 -29.10 -31.49
N GLU A 170 -6.02 -29.32 -30.49
CA GLU A 170 -7.36 -28.72 -30.46
C GLU A 170 -7.32 -27.20 -30.19
N ILE A 171 -6.39 -26.71 -29.36
CA ILE A 171 -6.21 -25.27 -29.16
C ILE A 171 -5.71 -24.60 -30.44
N GLN A 172 -4.70 -25.17 -31.10
CA GLN A 172 -4.05 -24.59 -32.28
C GLN A 172 -5.03 -24.41 -33.45
N ARG A 173 -6.07 -25.24 -33.54
CA ARG A 173 -7.14 -25.12 -34.55
C ARG A 173 -7.94 -23.83 -34.42
N ARG A 174 -8.15 -23.33 -33.19
CA ARG A 174 -8.96 -22.13 -32.89
C ARG A 174 -8.09 -20.91 -32.59
N HIS A 175 -6.92 -21.12 -31.99
CA HIS A 175 -6.01 -20.09 -31.51
C HIS A 175 -4.57 -20.45 -31.93
N PRO A 176 -4.21 -20.20 -33.20
CA PRO A 176 -2.89 -20.53 -33.69
C PRO A 176 -1.82 -19.67 -33.01
N ALA A 177 -0.73 -20.32 -32.59
CA ALA A 177 0.47 -19.70 -32.07
C ALA A 177 1.73 -20.26 -32.73
N ALA A 178 2.82 -19.50 -32.76
CA ALA A 178 4.10 -20.00 -33.24
C ALA A 178 4.68 -21.06 -32.28
N VAL A 179 4.48 -20.85 -30.99
CA VAL A 179 4.94 -21.75 -29.93
C VAL A 179 3.81 -21.98 -28.93
N MET A 180 3.55 -23.25 -28.61
CA MET A 180 2.66 -23.66 -27.53
C MET A 180 3.50 -24.23 -26.39
N GLN A 181 3.24 -23.80 -25.16
CA GLN A 181 3.92 -24.33 -23.98
C GLN A 181 2.96 -24.59 -22.82
N MET A 182 3.41 -25.42 -21.89
CA MET A 182 2.69 -25.75 -20.66
C MET A 182 3.70 -26.03 -19.56
N GLY A 183 3.51 -25.42 -18.40
CA GLY A 183 4.36 -25.67 -17.23
C GLY A 183 4.14 -27.05 -16.62
N LEU A 184 5.17 -27.60 -15.97
CA LEU A 184 5.17 -28.94 -15.36
C LEU A 184 3.98 -29.18 -14.42
N LYS A 185 3.58 -28.16 -13.65
CA LYS A 185 2.44 -28.23 -12.70
C LYS A 185 1.13 -28.59 -13.39
N VAL A 186 0.91 -28.08 -14.61
CA VAL A 186 -0.28 -28.39 -15.42
C VAL A 186 -0.13 -29.77 -16.05
N THR A 187 1.04 -30.06 -16.63
CA THR A 187 1.34 -31.36 -17.26
C THR A 187 1.13 -32.54 -16.31
N GLN A 188 1.54 -32.41 -15.04
CA GLN A 188 1.37 -33.47 -14.03
C GLN A 188 -0.10 -33.77 -13.69
N LYS A 189 -0.97 -32.78 -13.79
CA LYS A 189 -2.41 -32.93 -13.49
C LYS A 189 -3.23 -33.34 -14.72
N LEU A 190 -2.72 -33.05 -15.91
CA LEU A 190 -3.41 -33.20 -17.18
C LEU A 190 -4.03 -34.59 -17.37
N PRO A 191 -3.32 -35.74 -17.22
CA PRO A 191 -3.90 -37.04 -17.55
C PRO A 191 -5.10 -37.41 -16.68
N ARG A 192 -5.04 -37.08 -15.38
CA ARG A 192 -6.13 -37.34 -14.44
C ARG A 192 -7.31 -36.43 -14.72
N LEU A 193 -7.05 -35.14 -14.92
CA LEU A 193 -8.07 -34.14 -15.17
C LEU A 193 -8.88 -34.44 -16.43
N LEU A 194 -8.21 -34.77 -17.55
CA LEU A 194 -8.92 -35.10 -18.81
C LEU A 194 -9.85 -36.29 -18.63
N ARG A 195 -9.38 -37.36 -17.98
CA ARG A 195 -10.18 -38.57 -17.76
C ARG A 195 -11.34 -38.33 -16.79
N SER A 196 -11.10 -37.62 -15.68
CA SER A 196 -12.15 -37.36 -14.68
C SER A 196 -13.22 -36.37 -15.14
N SER A 197 -12.91 -35.53 -16.13
CA SER A 197 -13.84 -34.55 -16.70
C SER A 197 -14.54 -35.03 -17.97
N ASN A 198 -14.41 -36.31 -18.32
CA ASN A 198 -14.91 -36.87 -19.57
C ASN A 198 -14.44 -36.07 -20.80
N TRP A 199 -13.15 -35.70 -20.80
CA TRP A 199 -12.45 -34.98 -21.87
C TRP A 199 -12.98 -33.57 -22.19
N SER A 200 -13.89 -33.05 -21.36
CA SER A 200 -14.39 -31.68 -21.43
C SER A 200 -13.64 -30.80 -20.44
N VAL A 201 -12.83 -29.87 -20.93
CA VAL A 201 -11.98 -29.00 -20.10
C VAL A 201 -11.94 -27.57 -20.61
N THR A 202 -11.63 -26.64 -19.73
CA THR A 202 -11.33 -25.25 -20.08
C THR A 202 -9.87 -24.95 -19.83
N ALA A 203 -9.19 -24.42 -20.84
CA ALA A 203 -7.79 -24.01 -20.77
C ALA A 203 -7.68 -22.49 -20.63
N THR A 204 -6.95 -22.02 -19.62
CA THR A 204 -6.54 -20.61 -19.52
C THR A 204 -5.24 -20.43 -20.30
N LEU A 205 -5.30 -19.66 -21.38
CA LEU A 205 -4.17 -19.33 -22.24
C LEU A 205 -3.63 -17.94 -21.87
N GLY A 206 -2.33 -17.86 -21.63
CA GLY A 206 -1.59 -16.60 -21.49
C GLY A 206 -0.76 -16.33 -22.75
N SER A 207 -0.92 -15.13 -23.32
CA SER A 207 -0.14 -14.70 -24.48
C SER A 207 1.13 -13.97 -24.06
N ARG A 208 2.28 -14.42 -24.56
CA ARG A 208 3.59 -13.78 -24.37
C ARG A 208 4.29 -13.64 -25.72
N GLY A 209 3.95 -12.59 -26.46
CA GLY A 209 4.46 -12.39 -27.81
C GLY A 209 3.98 -13.49 -28.75
N GLY A 210 4.90 -14.20 -29.40
CA GLY A 210 4.59 -15.32 -30.31
C GLY A 210 4.23 -16.65 -29.60
N THR A 211 4.34 -16.69 -28.27
CA THR A 211 4.11 -17.90 -27.47
C THR A 211 2.76 -17.85 -26.76
N GLN A 212 2.00 -18.94 -26.87
CA GLN A 212 0.81 -19.20 -26.07
C GLN A 212 1.16 -20.23 -24.99
N GLU A 213 0.87 -19.89 -23.74
CA GLU A 213 1.11 -20.76 -22.59
C GLU A 213 -0.21 -21.20 -21.97
N ILE A 214 -0.36 -22.50 -21.75
CA ILE A 214 -1.45 -23.03 -20.93
C ILE A 214 -1.06 -22.85 -19.47
N VAL A 215 -1.63 -21.83 -18.84
CA VAL A 215 -1.36 -21.45 -17.44
C VAL A 215 -2.14 -22.33 -16.47
N GLN A 216 -3.36 -22.72 -16.86
CA GLN A 216 -4.29 -23.48 -16.03
C GLN A 216 -5.23 -24.34 -16.87
N LEU A 217 -5.71 -25.44 -16.26
CA LEU A 217 -6.79 -26.27 -16.79
C LEU A 217 -7.85 -26.51 -15.72
N GLU A 218 -9.10 -26.45 -16.13
CA GLU A 218 -10.28 -26.65 -15.29
C GLU A 218 -11.20 -27.71 -15.92
N PRO A 219 -11.94 -28.51 -15.13
CA PRO A 219 -12.91 -29.46 -15.66
C PRO A 219 -14.16 -28.73 -16.17
N GLY A 220 -14.75 -29.22 -17.26
CA GLY A 220 -15.97 -28.67 -17.85
C GLY A 220 -15.78 -27.32 -18.55
N ASN A 221 -16.88 -26.60 -18.73
CA ASN A 221 -16.90 -25.28 -19.38
C ASN A 221 -16.93 -24.16 -18.34
N THR A 222 -15.80 -23.46 -18.18
CA THR A 222 -15.65 -22.26 -17.35
C THR A 222 -15.28 -21.04 -18.19
N GLU A 223 -15.46 -21.08 -19.51
CA GLU A 223 -15.06 -20.03 -20.45
C GLU A 223 -15.67 -18.66 -20.11
N GLY A 224 -16.92 -18.65 -19.63
CA GLY A 224 -17.60 -17.42 -19.20
C GLY A 224 -17.07 -16.80 -17.90
N ARG A 225 -16.17 -17.47 -17.18
CA ARG A 225 -15.55 -16.99 -15.94
C ARG A 225 -14.10 -16.59 -16.18
N ASN A 226 -13.90 -15.60 -17.06
CA ASN A 226 -12.60 -15.07 -17.41
C ASN A 226 -12.52 -13.59 -17.00
N TYR A 227 -11.94 -13.34 -15.84
CA TYR A 227 -11.78 -12.01 -15.26
C TYR A 227 -10.32 -11.61 -15.25
N GLY A 228 -10.08 -10.33 -15.03
CA GLY A 228 -8.76 -9.78 -14.83
C GLY A 228 -8.85 -8.59 -13.89
N VAL A 229 -7.70 -8.18 -13.37
CA VAL A 229 -7.61 -7.04 -12.47
C VAL A 229 -6.65 -6.00 -13.00
N ALA A 230 -7.06 -4.74 -12.95
CA ALA A 230 -6.19 -3.59 -13.18
C ALA A 230 -5.88 -2.93 -11.83
N ILE A 231 -4.60 -2.89 -11.46
CA ILE A 231 -4.15 -2.37 -10.18
C ILE A 231 -3.33 -1.11 -10.42
N ASP A 232 -3.76 0.00 -9.83
CA ASP A 232 -3.00 1.26 -9.77
C ASP A 232 -2.37 1.40 -8.39
N VAL A 233 -1.04 1.45 -8.34
CA VAL A 233 -0.27 1.57 -7.09
C VAL A 233 0.25 3.00 -6.97
N GLY A 234 -0.58 3.87 -6.40
CA GLY A 234 -0.18 5.22 -6.03
C GLY A 234 0.64 5.26 -4.73
N THR A 235 1.28 6.40 -4.48
CA THR A 235 1.98 6.66 -3.20
C THR A 235 1.02 6.62 -2.03
N SER A 236 -0.13 7.27 -2.16
CA SER A 236 -1.12 7.38 -1.08
C SER A 236 -2.14 6.25 -1.10
N THR A 237 -2.60 5.86 -2.28
CA THR A 237 -3.74 4.95 -2.48
C THR A 237 -3.36 3.84 -3.45
N VAL A 238 -3.88 2.64 -3.21
CA VAL A 238 -3.84 1.52 -4.15
C VAL A 238 -5.27 1.23 -4.58
N VAL A 239 -5.52 1.15 -5.87
CA VAL A 239 -6.85 0.94 -6.46
C VAL A 239 -6.81 -0.32 -7.30
N THR A 240 -7.83 -1.15 -7.19
CA THR A 240 -8.00 -2.37 -8.00
C THR A 240 -9.36 -2.37 -8.67
N HIS A 241 -9.37 -2.50 -9.99
CA HIS A 241 -10.59 -2.69 -10.77
C HIS A 241 -10.70 -4.13 -11.23
N LEU A 242 -11.84 -4.77 -10.95
CA LEU A 242 -12.18 -6.09 -11.46
C LEU A 242 -12.87 -5.94 -12.82
N LEU A 243 -12.36 -6.62 -13.83
CA LEU A 243 -12.79 -6.54 -15.21
C LEU A 243 -13.24 -7.92 -15.71
N ASN A 244 -14.30 -7.96 -16.50
CA ASN A 244 -14.65 -9.13 -17.30
C ASN A 244 -13.87 -9.07 -18.62
N LEU A 245 -12.95 -10.02 -18.84
CA LEU A 245 -12.10 -10.04 -20.03
C LEU A 245 -12.84 -10.52 -21.29
N GLY A 246 -14.05 -11.07 -21.15
CA GLY A 246 -14.93 -11.42 -22.26
C GLY A 246 -15.79 -10.25 -22.76
N THR A 247 -16.19 -9.34 -21.87
CA THR A 247 -17.09 -8.21 -22.21
C THR A 247 -16.44 -6.83 -22.14
N THR A 248 -15.22 -6.70 -21.59
CA THR A 248 -14.53 -5.43 -21.25
C THR A 248 -15.18 -4.60 -20.16
N GLU A 249 -16.25 -5.10 -19.54
CA GLU A 249 -16.96 -4.37 -18.51
C GLU A 249 -16.20 -4.40 -17.19
N ARG A 250 -16.17 -3.27 -16.50
CA ARG A 250 -15.77 -3.21 -15.10
C ARG A 250 -16.89 -3.79 -14.25
N VAL A 251 -16.59 -4.88 -13.55
CA VAL A 251 -17.51 -5.58 -12.65
C VAL A 251 -17.57 -4.87 -11.29
N ASP A 252 -16.41 -4.56 -10.72
CA ASP A 252 -16.31 -3.97 -9.38
C ASP A 252 -14.99 -3.18 -9.24
N ALA A 253 -14.83 -2.45 -8.13
CA ALA A 253 -13.59 -1.79 -7.78
C ALA A 253 -13.40 -1.72 -6.26
N GLU A 254 -12.15 -1.82 -5.84
CA GLU A 254 -11.75 -1.67 -4.45
C GLU A 254 -10.59 -0.69 -4.36
N ALA A 255 -10.52 0.07 -3.27
CA ALA A 255 -9.46 1.03 -3.05
C ALA A 255 -9.09 1.03 -1.57
N VAL A 256 -7.79 0.98 -1.30
CA VAL A 256 -7.24 1.03 0.04
C VAL A 256 -6.10 2.04 0.09
N TYR A 257 -5.76 2.44 1.30
CA TYR A 257 -4.56 3.23 1.49
C TYR A 257 -3.31 2.39 1.34
N ASN A 258 -2.31 2.96 0.68
CA ASN A 258 -1.01 2.32 0.58
C ASN A 258 -0.36 2.27 1.97
N SER A 259 -0.26 1.06 2.51
CA SER A 259 0.29 0.76 3.84
C SER A 259 1.78 1.07 3.94
N GLN A 260 2.48 1.25 2.80
CA GLN A 260 3.87 1.72 2.79
C GLN A 260 4.05 3.11 3.43
N ARG A 261 2.96 3.87 3.60
CA ARG A 261 2.95 5.14 4.37
C ARG A 261 3.59 5.03 5.75
N LYS A 262 3.55 3.84 6.37
CA LYS A 262 4.16 3.58 7.69
C LYS A 262 5.65 3.90 7.72
N TRP A 263 6.34 3.75 6.59
CA TRP A 263 7.78 4.03 6.45
C TRP A 263 8.07 5.31 5.66
N GLY A 264 7.04 5.95 5.10
CA GLY A 264 7.14 7.21 4.40
C GLY A 264 5.90 7.48 3.56
N GLU A 265 5.28 8.65 3.73
CA GLU A 265 4.19 9.08 2.84
C GLU A 265 4.68 9.36 1.41
N GLU A 266 5.95 9.74 1.25
CA GLU A 266 6.58 10.10 -0.01
C GLU A 266 7.54 9.02 -0.53
N VAL A 267 7.71 8.96 -1.87
CA VAL A 267 8.58 7.98 -2.53
C VAL A 267 10.02 8.07 -2.03
N THR A 268 10.57 9.28 -1.90
CA THR A 268 11.97 9.48 -1.49
C THR A 268 12.28 8.86 -0.14
N ARG A 269 11.34 8.95 0.82
CA ARG A 269 11.55 8.36 2.14
C ARG A 269 11.52 6.82 2.10
N ARG A 270 10.65 6.25 1.25
CA ARG A 270 10.61 4.81 1.01
C ARG A 270 11.90 4.31 0.36
N ILE A 271 12.48 5.08 -0.57
CA ILE A 271 13.78 4.77 -1.18
C ILE A 271 14.87 4.71 -0.11
N ILE A 272 14.98 5.75 0.73
CA ILE A 272 15.97 5.81 1.82
C ILE A 272 15.78 4.64 2.80
N TYR A 273 14.53 4.33 3.16
CA TYR A 273 14.23 3.20 4.05
C TYR A 273 14.60 1.85 3.41
N SER A 274 14.34 1.68 2.11
CA SER A 274 14.71 0.46 1.39
C SER A 274 16.23 0.25 1.31
N ASP A 275 17.00 1.32 1.12
CA ASP A 275 18.46 1.31 1.09
C ASP A 275 19.04 0.91 2.46
N SER A 276 18.32 1.21 3.53
CA SER A 276 18.63 0.80 4.90
C SER A 276 18.22 -0.65 5.22
N GLY A 277 17.84 -1.44 4.22
CA GLY A 277 17.42 -2.85 4.35
C GLY A 277 15.90 -3.08 4.48
N GLY A 278 15.08 -2.04 4.34
CA GLY A 278 13.62 -2.10 4.51
C GLY A 278 12.82 -2.57 3.29
N LEU A 279 13.47 -3.14 2.26
CA LEU A 279 12.82 -3.50 0.99
C LEU A 279 11.69 -4.54 1.18
N ASP A 280 11.96 -5.59 1.96
CA ASP A 280 11.00 -6.67 2.21
C ASP A 280 9.74 -6.16 2.91
N ASP A 281 9.89 -5.21 3.82
CA ASP A 281 8.76 -4.64 4.57
C ASP A 281 7.85 -3.80 3.66
N LEU A 282 8.45 -2.99 2.78
CA LEU A 282 7.70 -2.22 1.77
C LEU A 282 6.98 -3.14 0.77
N GLN A 283 7.64 -4.21 0.33
CA GLN A 283 7.07 -5.18 -0.61
C GLN A 283 5.92 -5.97 0.04
N LYS A 284 6.11 -6.47 1.27
CA LYS A 284 5.05 -7.16 2.03
C LYS A 284 3.84 -6.26 2.24
N ALA A 285 4.04 -4.98 2.54
CA ALA A 285 2.94 -4.05 2.77
C ALA A 285 2.06 -3.90 1.51
N VAL A 286 2.65 -3.57 0.36
CA VAL A 286 1.87 -3.38 -0.87
C VAL A 286 1.25 -4.68 -1.39
N VAL A 287 1.95 -5.82 -1.24
CA VAL A 287 1.41 -7.13 -1.61
C VAL A 287 0.23 -7.51 -0.72
N SER A 288 0.29 -7.19 0.58
CA SER A 288 -0.83 -7.44 1.50
C SER A 288 -2.03 -6.56 1.16
N ASP A 289 -1.81 -5.29 0.83
CA ASP A 289 -2.87 -4.38 0.40
C ASP A 289 -3.58 -4.95 -0.84
N ILE A 290 -2.80 -5.34 -1.86
CA ILE A 290 -3.32 -5.94 -3.09
C ILE A 290 -4.11 -7.23 -2.81
N ASN A 291 -3.54 -8.17 -2.07
CA ASN A 291 -4.20 -9.44 -1.78
C ASN A 291 -5.49 -9.26 -0.96
N SER A 292 -5.54 -8.27 -0.07
CA SER A 292 -6.76 -7.96 0.69
C SER A 292 -7.87 -7.45 -0.23
N MET A 293 -7.55 -6.56 -1.17
CA MET A 293 -8.50 -6.06 -2.16
C MET A 293 -8.98 -7.18 -3.08
N LEU A 294 -8.07 -8.02 -3.57
CA LEU A 294 -8.43 -9.17 -4.41
C LEU A 294 -9.37 -10.13 -3.69
N SER A 295 -9.09 -10.44 -2.42
CA SER A 295 -9.95 -11.32 -1.61
C SER A 295 -11.35 -10.72 -1.45
N ALA A 296 -11.44 -9.41 -1.14
CA ALA A 296 -12.71 -8.72 -1.01
C ALA A 296 -13.52 -8.68 -2.32
N LEU A 297 -12.85 -8.45 -3.46
CA LEU A 297 -13.48 -8.46 -4.77
C LEU A 297 -13.99 -9.85 -5.16
N VAL A 298 -13.18 -10.89 -4.93
CA VAL A 298 -13.53 -12.29 -5.22
C VAL A 298 -14.73 -12.73 -4.39
N GLU A 299 -14.71 -12.47 -3.08
CA GLU A 299 -15.80 -12.86 -2.17
C GLU A 299 -17.10 -12.14 -2.53
N ARG A 300 -17.05 -10.82 -2.75
CA ARG A 300 -18.24 -10.00 -3.06
C ARG A 300 -18.91 -10.40 -4.37
N ASN A 301 -18.11 -10.84 -5.35
CA ASN A 301 -18.60 -11.21 -6.68
C ASN A 301 -18.78 -12.74 -6.84
N ASN A 302 -18.64 -13.52 -5.76
CA ASN A 302 -18.76 -14.98 -5.75
C ASN A 302 -17.89 -15.65 -6.83
N LEU A 303 -16.65 -15.18 -6.97
CA LEU A 303 -15.66 -15.69 -7.91
C LEU A 303 -14.68 -16.64 -7.21
N SER A 304 -13.84 -17.32 -7.99
CA SER A 304 -12.63 -17.96 -7.50
C SER A 304 -11.40 -17.14 -7.88
N LEU A 305 -10.32 -17.24 -7.11
CA LEU A 305 -9.01 -16.72 -7.54
C LEU A 305 -8.53 -17.34 -8.85
N ASN A 306 -9.00 -18.54 -9.19
CA ASN A 306 -8.72 -19.21 -10.46
C ASN A 306 -9.46 -18.58 -11.66
N ASP A 307 -10.39 -17.66 -11.42
CA ASP A 307 -11.15 -16.94 -12.43
C ASP A 307 -10.50 -15.60 -12.82
N ILE A 308 -9.46 -15.16 -12.10
CA ILE A 308 -8.73 -13.88 -12.26
C ILE A 308 -7.32 -14.11 -12.78
#